data_AF-A0A1Y0I8S0-F1
#
_entry.id   AF-A0A1Y0I8S0-F1
#
_cell.length_a   1.000
_cell.length_b   1.000
_cell.length_c   1.000
_cell.angle_alpha   90.00
_cell.angle_beta   90.00
_cell.angle_gamma   90.00
#
_symmetry.space_group_name_H-M   'P 1'
#
loop_
_entity.id
_entity.type
_entity.pdbx_description
1 polymer ?
#
loop_
_entity_poly.entity_id
_entity_poly.type
_entity_poly.pdbx_seq_one_letter_code
_entity_poly.pdbx_strand_id
1 'polypeptide(L)'
;MRVTLDNHKSYDIAAMFTPLKVGRNEAWAAFRNNLSALPNGLRIPFHNRATLRGTFSWLVVLGLHLLSLPLLPLISLFGYSMKAYCFFTRENADQMARYREDLKKAYAKLSAIEDSEEYMRRLKEEIDKVKPY
;
A
#
# COMPACT_ATOMS: atom_id res chain seq x y z
N MET A 1 13.72 -1.36 0.73
CA MET A 1 13.96 -1.14 -0.72
C MET A 1 12.60 -0.89 -1.36
N ARG A 2 12.43 0.24 -2.06
CA ARG A 2 11.12 0.63 -2.63
C ARG A 2 11.12 0.45 -4.15
N VAL A 3 10.06 -0.15 -4.68
CA VAL A 3 9.83 -0.32 -6.12
C VAL A 3 8.63 0.54 -6.51
N THR A 4 8.85 1.48 -7.41
CA THR A 4 7.78 2.35 -7.91
C THR A 4 7.30 1.82 -9.24
N LEU A 5 5.99 1.58 -9.35
CA LEU A 5 5.33 1.19 -10.60
C LEU A 5 4.98 2.42 -11.45
N ASP A 6 4.68 2.19 -12.73
CA ASP A 6 4.29 3.25 -13.69
C ASP A 6 3.05 4.04 -13.27
N ASN A 7 2.21 3.47 -12.39
CA ASN A 7 1.07 4.17 -11.80
C ASN A 7 1.45 5.05 -10.58
N HIS A 8 2.74 5.37 -10.43
CA HIS A 8 3.34 6.11 -9.31
C HIS A 8 3.15 5.48 -7.92
N LYS A 9 2.62 4.24 -7.83
CA LYS A 9 2.53 3.53 -6.55
C LYS A 9 3.90 2.98 -6.19
N SER A 10 4.36 3.30 -4.98
CA SER A 10 5.60 2.79 -4.41
C SER A 10 5.30 1.61 -3.48
N TYR A 11 5.99 0.50 -3.68
CA TYR A 11 5.88 -0.72 -2.89
C TYR A 11 7.15 -0.91 -2.09
N ASP A 12 7.04 -1.06 -0.77
CA ASP A 12 8.18 -1.41 0.08
C ASP A 12 8.35 -2.93 0.12
N ILE A 13 9.43 -3.42 -0.49
CA ILE A 13 9.78 -4.84 -0.48
C ILE A 13 9.98 -5.34 0.96
N ALA A 14 10.57 -4.52 1.85
CA ALA A 14 10.83 -4.94 3.22
C ALA A 14 9.52 -5.20 3.97
N ALA A 15 8.47 -4.43 3.69
CA ALA A 15 7.16 -4.61 4.29
C ALA A 15 6.49 -5.94 3.88
N MET A 16 6.87 -6.53 2.74
CA MET A 16 6.36 -7.84 2.30
C MET A 16 6.86 -9.01 3.12
N PHE A 17 7.97 -8.84 3.84
CA PHE A 17 8.58 -9.89 4.67
C PHE A 17 8.72 -9.48 6.14
N THR A 18 8.20 -8.31 6.51
CA THR A 18 8.18 -7.86 7.91
C THR A 18 6.91 -8.35 8.59
N PRO A 19 6.99 -9.23 9.59
CA PRO A 19 5.83 -9.69 10.32
C PRO A 19 5.26 -8.57 11.20
N LEU A 20 3.93 -8.53 11.31
CA LEU A 20 3.15 -7.67 12.17
C LEU A 20 2.18 -8.54 12.97
N LYS A 21 2.12 -8.33 14.28
CA LYS A 21 1.22 -9.07 15.16
C LYS A 21 -0.17 -8.43 15.10
N VAL A 22 -1.14 -9.15 14.56
CA VAL A 22 -2.52 -8.66 14.34
C VAL A 22 -3.58 -9.60 14.92
N GLY A 23 -3.17 -10.77 15.43
CA GLY A 23 -4.07 -11.81 15.92
C GLY A 23 -4.53 -12.77 14.82
N ARG A 24 -4.94 -13.98 15.20
CA ARG A 24 -5.20 -15.08 14.26
C ARG A 24 -6.35 -14.78 13.29
N ASN A 25 -7.43 -14.18 13.80
CA ASN A 25 -8.62 -13.87 12.99
C ASN A 25 -8.32 -12.80 11.94
N GLU A 26 -7.62 -11.73 12.31
CA GLU A 26 -7.24 -10.66 11.38
C GLU A 26 -6.18 -11.13 10.38
N ALA A 27 -5.21 -11.94 10.82
CA ALA A 27 -4.22 -12.54 9.93
C ALA A 27 -4.88 -13.43 8.86
N TRP A 28 -5.87 -14.25 9.26
CA TRP A 28 -6.65 -15.07 8.32
C TRP A 28 -7.52 -14.23 7.38
N ALA A 29 -8.14 -13.16 7.87
CA ALA A 29 -8.91 -12.24 7.03
C ALA A 29 -8.01 -11.55 6.00
N ALA A 30 -6.85 -11.06 6.42
CA ALA A 30 -5.84 -10.49 5.54
C ALA A 30 -5.39 -11.48 4.46
N PHE A 31 -5.12 -12.74 4.83
CA PHE A 31 -4.77 -13.79 3.87
C PHE A 31 -5.87 -14.05 2.83
N ARG A 32 -7.13 -14.22 3.27
CA ARG A 32 -8.28 -14.46 2.37
C ARG A 32 -8.50 -13.29 1.41
N ASN A 33 -8.40 -12.06 1.91
CA ASN A 33 -8.56 -10.87 1.09
C ASN A 33 -7.46 -10.77 0.03
N ASN A 34 -6.20 -11.05 0.37
CA ASN A 34 -5.11 -11.03 -0.59
C ASN A 34 -5.23 -12.14 -1.65
N LEU A 35 -5.64 -13.35 -1.26
CA LEU A 35 -5.97 -14.42 -2.19
C LEU A 35 -7.05 -14.01 -3.20
N SER A 36 -8.12 -13.36 -2.71
CA SER A 36 -9.21 -12.89 -3.57
C SER A 36 -8.80 -11.75 -4.52
N ALA A 37 -7.76 -11.00 -4.15
CA ALA A 37 -7.23 -9.90 -4.95
C ALA A 37 -6.18 -10.35 -5.99
N LEU A 38 -5.63 -11.57 -5.85
CA LEU A 38 -4.62 -12.13 -6.75
C LEU A 38 -5.04 -12.13 -8.24
N PRO A 39 -6.28 -12.51 -8.62
CA PRO A 39 -6.74 -12.45 -10.01
C PRO A 39 -6.74 -11.04 -10.59
N ASN A 40 -7.03 -10.03 -9.75
CA ASN A 40 -6.97 -8.62 -10.16
C ASN A 40 -5.53 -8.15 -10.30
N GLY A 41 -4.63 -8.59 -9.40
CA GLY A 41 -3.20 -8.33 -9.48
C GLY A 41 -2.57 -8.82 -10.79
N LEU A 42 -2.96 -10.02 -11.24
CA LEU A 42 -2.52 -10.64 -12.50
C LEU A 42 -2.99 -9.90 -13.76
N ARG A 43 -4.06 -9.09 -13.66
CA ARG A 43 -4.66 -8.35 -14.80
C ARG A 43 -4.06 -6.95 -15.02
N ILE A 44 -3.31 -6.43 -14.05
CA ILE A 44 -2.73 -5.07 -14.09
C ILE A 44 -1.90 -4.77 -15.36
N PRO A 45 -1.00 -5.65 -15.85
CA PRO A 45 -0.17 -5.34 -17.03
C PRO A 45 -0.96 -5.36 -18.34
N PHE A 46 -2.19 -5.89 -18.35
CA PHE A 46 -3.04 -5.96 -19.54
C PHE A 46 -4.02 -4.78 -19.65
N HIS A 47 -4.20 -3.99 -18.58
CA HIS A 47 -5.17 -2.88 -18.54
C HIS A 47 -4.54 -1.50 -18.69
N ASN A 48 -3.27 -1.34 -18.31
CA ASN A 48 -2.55 -0.07 -18.46
C ASN A 48 -1.47 -0.21 -19.52
N ARG A 49 -1.19 0.86 -20.28
CA ARG A 49 -0.03 0.98 -21.18
C ARG A 49 1.27 0.87 -20.37
N ALA A 50 1.65 -0.35 -20.00
CA ALA A 50 2.82 -0.62 -19.19
C ALA A 50 4.07 -0.40 -20.04
N THR A 51 4.98 0.46 -19.57
CA THR A 51 6.32 0.51 -20.16
C THR A 51 7.06 -0.79 -19.83
N LEU A 52 8.08 -1.16 -20.61
CA LEU A 52 8.90 -2.35 -20.32
C LEU A 52 9.46 -2.33 -18.88
N ARG A 53 9.81 -1.14 -18.37
CA ARG A 53 10.26 -0.93 -17.00
C ARG A 53 9.14 -1.16 -15.97
N GLY A 54 7.93 -0.68 -16.26
CA GLY A 54 6.75 -0.91 -15.43
C GLY A 54 6.37 -2.38 -15.35
N THR A 55 6.41 -3.09 -16.48
CA THR A 55 6.15 -4.54 -16.54
C THR A 55 7.19 -5.32 -15.74
N PHE A 56 8.49 -5.00 -15.86
CA PHE A 56 9.52 -5.64 -15.06
C PHE A 56 9.35 -5.38 -13.56
N SER A 57 9.08 -4.13 -13.18
CA SER A 57 8.83 -3.75 -11.78
C SER A 57 7.59 -4.45 -11.23
N TRP A 58 6.56 -4.61 -12.05
CA TRP A 58 5.35 -5.37 -11.70
C TRP A 58 5.64 -6.87 -11.55
N LEU A 59 6.43 -7.49 -12.42
CA LEU A 59 6.85 -8.89 -12.29
C LEU A 59 7.62 -9.14 -11.00
N VAL A 60 8.50 -8.21 -10.60
CA VAL A 60 9.22 -8.27 -9.32
C VAL A 60 8.23 -8.22 -8.15
N VAL A 61 7.32 -7.24 -8.14
CA VAL A 61 6.30 -7.09 -7.08
C VAL A 61 5.40 -8.33 -7.01
N LEU A 62 4.96 -8.85 -8.15
CA LEU A 62 4.15 -10.06 -8.22
C LEU A 62 4.92 -11.30 -7.72
N GLY A 63 6.18 -11.46 -8.13
CA GLY A 63 7.03 -12.56 -7.68
C GLY A 63 7.21 -12.54 -6.16
N LEU A 64 7.49 -11.38 -5.58
CA LEU A 64 7.61 -11.22 -4.13
C LEU A 64 6.29 -11.52 -3.40
N HIS A 65 5.15 -11.13 -3.99
CA HIS A 65 3.82 -11.43 -3.47
C HIS A 65 3.55 -12.95 -3.47
N LEU A 66 3.86 -13.63 -4.58
CA LEU A 66 3.73 -15.09 -4.71
C LEU A 66 4.68 -15.86 -3.80
N LEU A 67 5.87 -15.34 -3.51
CA LEU A 67 6.83 -15.96 -2.60
C LEU A 67 6.43 -15.81 -1.12
N SER A 68 5.75 -14.72 -0.77
CA SER A 68 5.31 -14.46 0.61
C SER A 68 3.92 -15.03 0.92
N LEU A 69 3.12 -15.37 -0.09
CA LEU A 69 1.81 -16.02 0.06
C LEU A 69 1.87 -17.39 0.78
N PRO A 70 2.84 -18.28 0.52
CA PRO A 70 2.99 -19.56 1.23
C PRO A 70 3.48 -19.39 2.67
N LEU A 71 4.18 -18.29 2.96
CA LEU A 71 4.64 -17.96 4.31
C LEU A 71 3.49 -17.47 5.20
N LEU A 72 2.48 -16.81 4.61
CA LEU A 72 1.29 -16.29 5.28
C LEU A 72 0.51 -17.33 6.12
N PRO A 73 0.13 -18.52 5.63
CA PRO A 73 -0.62 -19.49 6.45
C PRO A 73 0.21 -19.98 7.65
N LEU A 74 1.52 -20.16 7.51
CA LEU A 74 2.40 -20.56 8.60
C LEU A 74 2.47 -19.50 9.71
N ILE A 75 2.65 -18.23 9.34
CA ILE A 75 2.73 -17.13 10.32
C ILE A 75 1.36 -16.73 10.88
N SER A 76 0.28 -16.94 10.11
CA SER A 76 -1.11 -16.66 10.54
C SER A 76 -1.55 -17.55 11.69
N LEU A 77 -1.01 -18.77 11.78
CA LEU A 77 -1.24 -19.67 12.93
C LEU A 77 -0.75 -19.04 14.24
N PHE A 78 0.32 -18.24 14.19
CA PHE A 78 0.88 -17.52 15.34
C PHE A 78 0.28 -16.12 15.53
N GLY A 79 -0.73 -15.75 14.73
CA GLY A 79 -1.37 -14.42 14.78
C GLY A 79 -0.52 -13.29 14.19
N TYR A 80 0.44 -13.65 13.33
CA TYR A 80 1.20 -12.69 12.55
C TYR A 80 0.70 -12.65 11.10
N SER A 81 0.82 -11.49 10.48
CA SER A 81 0.68 -11.32 9.03
C SER A 81 1.77 -10.36 8.57
N MET A 82 2.09 -10.29 7.27
CA MET A 82 3.12 -9.34 6.83
C MET A 82 2.55 -7.93 6.78
N LYS A 83 3.37 -6.92 7.10
CA LYS A 83 2.96 -5.50 7.05
C LYS A 83 2.31 -5.12 5.71
N ALA A 84 2.84 -5.63 4.60
CA ALA A 84 2.27 -5.40 3.26
C ALA A 84 0.82 -5.90 3.13
N TYR A 85 0.43 -6.92 3.90
CA TYR A 85 -0.90 -7.55 3.87
C TYR A 85 -1.85 -7.01 4.92
N CYS A 86 -1.33 -6.26 5.88
CA CYS A 86 -2.12 -5.74 6.99
C CYS A 86 -2.71 -4.36 6.72
N PHE A 87 -2.52 -3.76 5.54
CA PHE A 87 -2.96 -2.39 5.26
C PHE A 87 -4.46 -2.13 5.52
N PHE A 88 -5.29 -3.17 5.51
CA PHE A 88 -6.73 -3.12 5.79
C PHE A 88 -7.14 -3.71 7.14
N THR A 89 -6.22 -3.94 8.08
CA THR A 89 -6.57 -4.32 9.46
C THR A 89 -7.29 -3.17 10.18
N ARG A 90 -7.98 -3.45 11.28
CA ARG A 90 -8.77 -2.43 12.00
C ARG A 90 -7.91 -1.24 12.45
N GLU A 91 -6.72 -1.53 12.98
CA GLU A 91 -5.74 -0.50 13.38
C GLU A 91 -5.29 0.36 12.19
N ASN A 92 -5.03 -0.25 11.04
CA ASN A 92 -4.64 0.48 9.83
C ASN A 92 -5.84 1.19 9.17
N ALA A 93 -7.05 0.67 9.32
CA ALA A 93 -8.27 1.30 8.84
C ALA A 93 -8.56 2.59 9.61
N ASP A 94 -8.36 2.59 10.92
CA ASP A 94 -8.47 3.79 11.75
C ASP A 94 -7.37 4.81 11.39
N GLN A 95 -6.13 4.36 11.18
CA GLN A 95 -5.05 5.21 10.69
C GLN A 95 -5.34 5.78 9.29
N MET A 96 -5.96 5.00 8.39
CA MET A 96 -6.37 5.48 7.07
C MET A 96 -7.53 6.45 7.11
N ALA A 97 -8.49 6.26 8.03
CA ALA A 97 -9.57 7.21 8.25
C ALA A 97 -9.01 8.56 8.70
N ARG A 98 -8.09 8.55 9.68
CA ARG A 98 -7.36 9.75 10.14
C ARG A 98 -6.55 10.38 9.03
N TYR A 99 -5.75 9.59 8.30
CA TYR A 99 -4.98 10.07 7.15
C TYR A 99 -5.85 10.75 6.09
N ARG A 100 -7.01 10.18 5.76
CA ARG A 100 -7.98 10.80 4.83
C ARG A 100 -8.53 12.11 5.37
N GLU A 101 -8.82 12.18 6.66
CA GLU A 101 -9.30 13.40 7.31
C GLU A 101 -8.23 14.49 7.31
N ASP A 102 -7.00 14.14 7.64
CA ASP A 102 -5.85 15.06 7.67
C ASP A 102 -5.52 15.56 6.26
N LEU A 103 -5.60 14.70 5.25
CA LEU A 103 -5.53 15.13 3.84
C LEU A 103 -6.64 16.13 3.49
N LYS A 104 -7.90 15.85 3.85
CA LYS A 104 -9.01 16.78 3.61
C LYS A 104 -8.76 18.14 4.29
N LYS A 105 -8.23 18.14 5.51
CA LYS A 105 -7.84 19.37 6.22
C LYS A 105 -6.73 20.11 5.51
N ALA A 106 -5.68 19.41 5.03
CA ALA A 106 -4.60 20.01 4.25
C ALA A 106 -5.13 20.64 2.96
N TYR A 107 -5.99 19.93 2.22
CA TYR A 107 -6.64 20.47 1.02
C TYR A 107 -7.50 21.70 1.32
N ALA A 108 -8.30 21.67 2.39
CA ALA A 108 -9.12 22.81 2.78
C ALA A 108 -8.26 24.03 3.17
N LYS A 109 -7.17 23.82 3.92
CA LYS A 109 -6.23 24.88 4.34
C LYS A 109 -5.52 25.54 3.16
N LEU A 110 -5.26 24.78 2.10
CA LEU A 110 -4.55 25.26 0.91
C LEU A 110 -5.49 25.71 -0.22
N SER A 111 -6.80 25.55 -0.07
CA SER A 111 -7.80 25.85 -1.11
C SER A 111 -7.86 27.32 -1.55
N ALA A 112 -7.35 28.25 -0.72
CA ALA A 112 -7.31 29.68 -1.02
C ALA A 112 -6.07 30.11 -1.82
N ILE A 113 -5.15 29.19 -2.14
CA ILE A 113 -3.95 29.49 -2.93
C ILE A 113 -4.29 29.36 -4.41
N GLU A 114 -4.32 30.49 -5.12
CA GLU A 114 -4.55 30.52 -6.58
C GLU A 114 -3.30 30.14 -7.39
N ASP A 115 -2.10 30.35 -6.83
CA ASP A 115 -0.84 29.98 -7.46
C ASP A 115 -0.64 28.46 -7.41
N SER A 116 -0.69 27.83 -8.59
CA SER A 116 -0.58 26.37 -8.72
C SER A 116 0.78 25.80 -8.28
N GLU A 117 1.89 26.54 -8.42
CA GLU A 117 3.21 26.06 -8.00
C GLU A 117 3.35 26.13 -6.48
N GLU A 118 2.91 27.24 -5.89
CA GLU A 118 2.92 27.41 -4.44
C GLU A 118 1.97 26.41 -3.75
N TYR A 119 0.79 26.21 -4.33
CA TYR A 119 -0.17 25.20 -3.88
C TYR A 119 0.45 23.80 -3.89
N MET A 120 1.08 23.40 -5.00
CA MET A 120 1.70 22.08 -5.13
C MET A 120 2.88 21.89 -4.17
N ARG A 121 3.68 22.93 -3.92
CA ARG A 121 4.78 22.87 -2.95
C ARG A 121 4.26 22.68 -1.53
N ARG A 122 3.30 23.51 -1.10
CA ARG A 122 2.74 23.44 0.27
C ARG A 122 1.91 22.18 0.48
N LEU A 123 1.21 21.72 -0.54
CA LEU A 123 0.46 20.46 -0.50
C LEU A 123 1.43 19.28 -0.29
N LYS A 124 2.57 19.28 -0.99
CA LYS A 124 3.60 18.26 -0.80
C LYS A 124 4.17 18.28 0.62
N GLU A 125 4.43 19.47 1.18
CA GLU A 125 4.90 19.62 2.56
C GLU A 125 3.87 19.12 3.59
N GLU A 126 2.59 19.43 3.42
CA GLU A 126 1.53 18.96 4.32
C GLU A 126 1.28 17.45 4.16
N ILE A 127 1.36 16.92 2.94
CA ILE A 127 1.29 15.47 2.69
C ILE A 127 2.47 14.74 3.35
N ASP A 128 3.68 15.29 3.28
CA ASP A 128 4.86 14.65 3.90
C ASP A 128 4.82 14.69 5.43
N LYS A 129 4.12 15.67 6.04
CA LYS A 129 3.83 15.67 7.50
C LYS A 129 2.81 14.60 7.91
N VAL A 130 1.88 14.29 7.03
CA VAL A 130 0.72 13.43 7.29
C VAL A 130 0.96 12.00 6.83
N LYS A 131 1.92 11.76 5.91
CA LYS A 131 2.28 10.43 5.43
C LYS A 131 2.69 9.55 6.61
N PRO A 132 2.03 8.40 6.80
CA PRO A 132 2.45 7.49 7.84
C PRO A 132 3.78 6.80 7.50
N TYR A 133 4.23 6.80 6.23
CA TYR A 133 5.48 6.17 5.75
C TYR A 133 5.97 6.72 4.39
#